data_AF-A0A8J6YKV5-F1
#
_entry.id   AF-A0A8J6YKV5-F1
#
_cell.length_a   1.000
_cell.length_b   1.000
_cell.length_c   1.000
_cell.angle_alpha   90.00
_cell.angle_beta   90.00
_cell.angle_gamma   90.00
#
_symmetry.space_group_name_H-M   'P 1'
#
loop_
_entity.id
_entity.type
_entity.pdbx_description
1 polymer ?
#
loop_
_entity_poly.entity_id
_entity_poly.type
_entity_poly.pdbx_seq_one_letter_code
_entity_poly.pdbx_strand_id
1 'polypeptide(L)'
;MDDRQREKKRFWSVLAILLLLVLAYTPPVYNYASIPSEVRLMLGRSKELHLSIPASTLGTTDQQKVISLEHHPSHTFTIQPRQTGEANLQVKMGDIPIKNLHVQVFPELLLYPGGQSIGVKLHSAGILVVGHKQILNHRGESSSPAKEANIHVGDLITKINGKTIREASALGKIVDEAGRAGKSLQIEFIRGKEKLNVQVTPIKDEEDQRYKLGLYVRDSAAGIGTLTFYDPKTKRYGALGHVISDQDTQKPISVGKGSILPSTVTSVDRGEQGKPGSIRAIFSDEKSSMGNIEKNSPFGIFGKLNSSIPHLLYREPIPVAFVEEVKEGPAEILTVVDGDKVGKYSIEIVNVIRQRYPSTKSMIIKVTDPRLLEKTGGIVQGMSGSPIIQNGKLVGAVTHVFVNDPTQGYGLFIEWMLEEAGYSLHQLKKAS
;
A
#
# COMPACT_ATOMS: atom_id res chain seq x y z
N MET A 1 17.50 49.16 38.80
CA MET A 1 17.56 47.70 38.99
C MET A 1 18.72 47.21 38.14
N ASP A 2 19.79 46.81 38.82
CA ASP A 2 21.19 46.84 38.41
C ASP A 2 21.52 45.89 37.22
N ASP A 3 22.22 46.37 36.19
CA ASP A 3 22.61 45.59 35.00
C ASP A 3 23.44 44.35 35.39
N ARG A 4 24.21 44.43 36.49
CA ARG A 4 24.91 43.28 37.07
C ARG A 4 23.97 42.16 37.53
N GLN A 5 22.77 42.47 38.02
CA GLN A 5 21.79 41.45 38.37
C GLN A 5 21.19 40.78 37.12
N ARG A 6 21.03 41.52 36.02
CA ARG A 6 20.56 40.96 34.74
C ARG A 6 21.61 40.03 34.12
N GLU A 7 22.88 40.40 34.15
CA GLU A 7 23.98 39.55 33.66
C GLU A 7 24.14 38.27 34.49
N LYS A 8 24.10 38.37 35.83
CA LYS A 8 24.14 37.19 36.71
C LYS A 8 22.96 36.25 36.43
N LYS A 9 21.74 36.78 36.29
CA LYS A 9 20.57 35.94 35.94
C LYS A 9 20.76 35.24 34.59
N ARG A 10 21.21 35.96 33.56
CA ARG A 10 21.50 35.38 32.23
C ARG A 10 22.56 34.28 32.31
N PHE A 11 23.64 34.49 33.06
CA PHE A 11 24.68 33.49 33.26
C PHE A 11 24.13 32.20 33.90
N TRP A 12 23.37 32.32 35.01
CA TRP A 12 22.75 31.16 35.66
C TRP A 12 21.71 30.47 34.77
N SER A 13 20.95 31.21 33.96
CA SER A 13 20.02 30.63 32.98
C SER A 13 20.74 29.84 31.89
N VAL A 14 21.82 30.38 31.31
CA VAL A 14 22.62 29.69 30.31
C VAL A 14 23.29 28.45 30.90
N LEU A 15 23.85 28.56 32.11
CA LEU A 15 24.45 27.43 32.82
C LEU A 15 23.41 26.33 33.10
N ALA A 16 22.20 26.70 33.53
CA ALA A 16 21.11 25.75 33.76
C ALA A 16 20.71 25.03 32.46
N ILE A 17 20.58 25.75 31.34
CA ILE A 17 20.26 25.16 30.02
C ILE A 17 21.38 24.20 29.59
N LEU A 18 22.64 24.59 29.75
CA LEU A 18 23.79 23.76 29.39
C LEU A 18 23.84 22.48 30.25
N LEU A 19 23.57 22.59 31.55
CA LEU A 19 23.49 21.46 32.45
C LEU A 19 22.34 20.51 32.07
N LEU A 20 21.19 21.05 31.68
CA LEU A 20 20.02 20.29 31.22
C LEU A 20 20.31 19.54 29.92
N LEU A 21 21.03 20.17 28.98
CA LEU A 21 21.50 19.53 27.76
C LEU A 21 22.48 18.40 28.07
N VAL A 22 23.47 18.62 28.95
CA VAL A 22 24.41 17.57 29.37
C VAL A 22 23.67 16.41 30.05
N LEU A 23 22.72 16.70 30.94
CA LEU A 23 21.85 15.71 31.59
C LEU A 23 21.05 14.89 30.57
N ALA A 24 20.52 15.52 29.52
CA ALA A 24 19.78 14.83 28.46
C ALA A 24 20.64 13.82 27.67
N TYR A 25 21.96 14.03 27.62
CA TYR A 25 22.92 13.09 26.99
C TYR A 25 23.54 12.10 27.98
N THR A 26 23.12 12.07 29.24
CA THR A 26 23.63 11.07 30.19
C THR A 26 23.11 9.68 29.87
N PRO A 27 23.91 8.61 30.09
CA PRO A 27 23.49 7.23 29.84
C PRO A 27 22.13 6.85 30.46
N PRO A 28 21.79 7.25 31.71
CA PRO A 28 20.48 6.92 32.29
C PRO A 28 19.28 7.48 31.50
N VAL A 29 19.39 8.71 30.97
CA VAL A 29 18.32 9.35 30.19
C VAL A 29 18.19 8.67 28.82
N TYR A 30 19.31 8.39 28.16
CA TYR A 30 19.33 7.63 26.91
C TYR A 30 18.74 6.22 27.08
N ASN A 31 19.12 5.53 28.16
CA ASN A 31 18.64 4.18 28.49
C ASN A 31 17.15 4.17 28.85
N TYR A 32 16.62 5.24 29.47
CA TYR A 32 15.19 5.39 29.70
C TYR A 32 14.42 5.60 28.38
N ALA A 33 15.00 6.40 27.48
CA ALA A 33 14.43 6.68 26.17
C ALA A 33 14.45 5.47 25.23
N SER A 34 15.43 4.56 25.37
CA SER A 34 15.54 3.36 24.53
C SER A 34 14.51 2.28 24.85
N ILE A 35 13.98 2.25 26.07
CA ILE A 35 12.88 1.35 26.42
C ILE A 35 11.66 1.77 25.57
N PRO A 36 10.97 0.86 24.88
CA PRO A 36 9.76 1.21 24.12
C PRO A 36 8.67 1.77 25.05
N SER A 37 7.61 2.37 24.52
CA SER A 37 6.39 2.65 25.30
C SER A 37 5.28 1.63 25.01
N GLU A 38 5.40 0.95 23.87
CA GLU A 38 4.44 -0.03 23.36
C GLU A 38 5.20 -1.23 22.80
N VAL A 39 4.69 -2.43 23.07
CA VAL A 39 5.26 -3.69 22.59
C VAL A 39 4.15 -4.52 21.97
N ARG A 40 4.21 -4.68 20.65
CA ARG A 40 3.30 -5.56 19.91
C ARG A 40 3.94 -6.92 19.72
N LEU A 41 3.17 -7.98 20.00
CA LEU A 41 3.58 -9.37 19.93
C LEU A 41 2.50 -10.19 19.23
N MET A 42 2.91 -11.23 18.49
CA MET A 42 1.96 -12.27 18.06
C MET A 42 1.98 -13.39 19.10
N LEU A 43 0.83 -14.03 19.30
CA LEU A 43 0.71 -15.20 20.16
C LEU A 43 1.73 -16.28 19.74
N GLY A 44 2.40 -16.90 20.72
CA GLY A 44 3.44 -17.92 20.48
C GLY A 44 4.84 -17.35 20.20
N ARG A 45 5.01 -16.02 20.10
CA ARG A 45 6.31 -15.38 19.83
C ARG A 45 6.78 -14.56 21.01
N SER A 46 7.74 -15.09 21.76
CA SER A 46 8.37 -14.34 22.84
C SER A 46 9.23 -13.18 22.29
N LYS A 47 9.38 -12.15 23.11
CA LYS A 47 10.28 -11.04 22.82
C LYS A 47 11.17 -10.77 24.01
N GLU A 48 12.46 -10.84 23.76
CA GLU A 48 13.49 -10.44 24.70
C GLU A 48 13.62 -8.91 24.67
N LEU A 49 13.59 -8.29 25.85
CA LEU A 49 13.83 -6.86 26.03
C LEU A 49 15.13 -6.67 26.79
N HIS A 50 16.12 -6.16 26.09
CA HIS A 50 17.38 -5.72 26.69
C HIS A 50 17.19 -4.32 27.26
N LEU A 51 17.26 -4.21 28.58
CA LEU A 51 17.34 -2.94 29.28
C LEU A 51 18.81 -2.53 29.39
N SER A 52 19.08 -1.25 29.33
CA SER A 52 20.43 -0.72 29.57
C SER A 52 20.60 -0.24 31.03
N ILE A 53 19.76 -0.75 31.95
CA ILE A 53 19.62 -0.33 33.36
C ILE A 53 19.92 -1.53 34.29
N PRO A 54 20.61 -1.38 35.44
CA PRO A 54 21.07 -2.45 36.34
C PRO A 54 20.17 -3.67 36.60
N ALA A 55 20.80 -4.81 36.82
CA ALA A 55 20.22 -6.16 36.79
C ALA A 55 19.15 -6.50 37.86
N SER A 56 18.80 -5.56 38.76
CA SER A 56 17.71 -5.74 39.73
C SER A 56 16.35 -5.25 39.21
N THR A 57 16.24 -4.92 37.92
CA THR A 57 14.97 -4.49 37.33
C THR A 57 13.99 -5.65 37.17
N LEU A 58 12.88 -5.60 37.90
CA LEU A 58 11.75 -6.51 37.72
C LEU A 58 10.72 -5.85 36.80
N GLY A 59 10.32 -6.56 35.73
CA GLY A 59 9.04 -6.31 35.07
C GLY A 59 7.91 -6.93 35.88
N THR A 60 6.83 -6.19 36.13
CA THR A 60 5.58 -6.74 36.67
C THR A 60 4.45 -6.48 35.69
N THR A 61 3.55 -7.46 35.51
CA THR A 61 2.37 -7.32 34.64
C THR A 61 1.10 -7.33 35.48
N ASP A 62 0.10 -6.53 35.08
CA ASP A 62 -1.25 -6.55 35.64
C ASP A 62 -2.10 -7.73 35.12
N GLN A 63 -1.71 -8.34 34.00
CA GLN A 63 -2.45 -9.40 33.32
C GLN A 63 -1.57 -10.64 33.06
N GLN A 64 -1.33 -11.44 34.10
CA GLN A 64 -0.53 -12.67 34.01
C GLN A 64 -1.15 -13.74 33.07
N LYS A 65 -2.45 -13.63 32.77
CA LYS A 65 -3.13 -14.50 31.80
C LYS A 65 -2.78 -14.14 30.35
N VAL A 66 -2.43 -12.88 30.07
CA VAL A 66 -2.12 -12.36 28.73
C VAL A 66 -0.64 -12.51 28.44
N ILE A 67 0.23 -12.13 29.38
CA ILE A 67 1.69 -12.28 29.27
C ILE A 67 2.28 -12.87 30.54
N SER A 68 3.33 -13.68 30.39
CA SER A 68 4.22 -14.06 31.48
C SER A 68 5.61 -13.48 31.24
N LEU A 69 6.35 -13.23 32.32
CA LEU A 69 7.69 -12.67 32.27
C LEU A 69 8.69 -13.69 32.76
N GLU A 70 9.69 -13.93 31.94
CA GLU A 70 10.86 -14.72 32.30
C GLU A 70 12.03 -13.75 32.52
N HIS A 71 12.55 -13.74 33.74
CA HIS A 71 13.65 -12.86 34.10
C HIS A 71 14.97 -13.58 33.87
N HIS A 72 15.88 -12.95 33.13
CA HIS A 72 17.22 -13.47 32.92
C HIS A 72 18.22 -12.68 33.77
N PRO A 73 19.34 -13.30 34.18
CA PRO A 73 20.47 -12.56 34.73
C PRO A 73 20.92 -11.48 33.73
N SER A 74 21.41 -10.34 34.22
CA SER A 74 21.92 -9.22 33.41
C SER A 74 20.90 -8.53 32.49
N HIS A 75 20.19 -7.55 33.06
CA HIS A 75 19.49 -6.47 32.35
C HIS A 75 18.46 -6.88 31.30
N THR A 76 17.97 -8.12 31.32
CA THR A 76 17.15 -8.64 30.23
C THR A 76 15.98 -9.44 30.79
N PHE A 77 14.80 -9.27 30.19
CA PHE A 77 13.64 -10.11 30.49
C PHE A 77 12.89 -10.43 29.20
N THR A 78 12.29 -11.60 29.19
CA THR A 78 11.53 -12.11 28.05
C THR A 78 10.05 -11.99 28.33
N ILE A 79 9.34 -11.29 27.46
CA ILE A 79 7.88 -11.26 27.44
C ILE A 79 7.40 -12.47 26.67
N GLN A 80 6.68 -13.37 27.32
CA GLN A 80 6.07 -14.54 26.72
C GLN A 80 4.55 -14.35 26.60
N PRO A 81 4.00 -14.23 25.37
CA PRO A 81 2.57 -14.17 25.16
C PRO A 81 1.87 -15.48 25.54
N ARG A 82 0.77 -15.40 26.29
CA ARG A 82 -0.06 -16.53 26.73
C ARG A 82 -1.44 -16.52 26.10
N GLN A 83 -2.04 -15.34 25.98
CA GLN A 83 -3.36 -15.13 25.37
C GLN A 83 -3.38 -13.81 24.60
N THR A 84 -4.26 -13.72 23.61
CA THR A 84 -4.51 -12.45 22.89
C THR A 84 -5.16 -11.44 23.82
N GLY A 85 -4.78 -10.18 23.72
CA GLY A 85 -5.29 -9.12 24.57
C GLY A 85 -4.23 -8.08 24.90
N GLU A 86 -4.48 -7.33 25.95
CA GLU A 86 -3.62 -6.22 26.37
C GLU A 86 -3.15 -6.41 27.80
N ALA A 87 -1.94 -5.95 28.09
CA ALA A 87 -1.36 -5.96 29.42
C ALA A 87 -0.53 -4.69 29.63
N ASN A 88 -0.54 -4.15 30.84
CA ASN A 88 0.40 -3.11 31.24
C ASN A 88 1.57 -3.77 31.95
N LEU A 89 2.76 -3.57 31.40
CA LEU A 89 3.99 -4.03 32.00
C LEU A 89 4.75 -2.87 32.61
N GLN A 90 4.95 -2.92 33.91
CA GLN A 90 5.70 -1.93 34.64
C GLN A 90 7.15 -2.39 34.81
N VAL A 91 8.08 -1.63 34.24
CA VAL A 91 9.52 -1.78 34.48
C VAL A 91 9.85 -1.03 35.76
N LYS A 92 10.48 -1.72 36.72
CA LYS A 92 10.92 -1.16 38.00
C LYS A 92 12.43 -1.22 38.13
N MET A 93 12.99 -0.32 38.93
CA MET A 93 14.37 -0.38 39.42
C MET A 93 14.32 -0.48 40.94
N GLY A 94 14.54 -1.69 41.48
CA GLY A 94 14.12 -2.00 42.86
C GLY A 94 12.59 -1.85 43.00
N ASP A 95 12.14 -1.10 44.00
CA ASP A 95 10.71 -0.83 44.24
C ASP A 95 10.17 0.39 43.48
N ILE A 96 11.03 1.11 42.76
CA ILE A 96 10.66 2.36 42.09
C ILE A 96 10.21 2.06 40.66
N PRO A 97 8.95 2.37 40.28
CA PRO A 97 8.49 2.24 38.91
C PRO A 97 9.16 3.29 38.02
N ILE A 98 9.84 2.83 36.97
CA ILE A 98 10.53 3.73 36.04
C ILE A 98 9.69 3.95 34.77
N LYS A 99 9.08 2.90 34.21
CA LYS A 99 8.34 3.00 32.95
C LYS A 99 7.19 2.01 32.87
N ASN A 100 6.08 2.46 32.27
CA ASN A 100 4.97 1.57 31.92
C ASN A 100 5.02 1.30 30.41
N LEU A 101 4.84 0.03 30.06
CA LEU A 101 4.81 -0.50 28.71
C LEU A 101 3.42 -1.03 28.44
N HIS A 102 2.80 -0.57 27.37
CA HIS A 102 1.57 -1.19 26.88
C HIS A 102 1.94 -2.37 25.99
N VAL A 103 1.55 -3.58 26.38
CA VAL A 103 1.82 -4.80 25.61
C VAL A 103 0.54 -5.25 24.95
N GLN A 104 0.57 -5.41 23.63
CA GLN A 104 -0.55 -5.93 22.85
C GLN A 104 -0.16 -7.27 22.24
N VAL A 105 -0.97 -8.29 22.54
CA VAL A 105 -0.81 -9.63 22.00
C VAL A 105 -1.90 -9.88 20.96
N PHE A 106 -1.47 -10.01 19.71
CA PHE A 106 -2.32 -10.31 18.56
C PHE A 106 -2.37 -11.83 18.30
N PRO A 107 -3.45 -12.35 17.69
CA PRO A 107 -3.46 -13.71 17.18
C PRO A 107 -2.32 -13.93 16.18
N GLU A 108 -1.76 -15.14 16.15
CA GLU A 108 -0.75 -15.46 15.13
C GLU A 108 -1.37 -15.37 13.72
N LEU A 109 -0.70 -14.59 12.85
CA LEU A 109 -1.09 -14.42 11.47
C LEU A 109 -0.05 -15.08 10.55
N LEU A 110 -0.48 -16.19 9.94
CA LEU A 110 0.28 -16.96 8.96
C LEU A 110 -0.34 -16.79 7.59
N LEU A 111 0.45 -16.41 6.59
CA LEU A 111 0.01 -16.15 5.23
C LEU A 111 0.87 -16.90 4.22
N TYR A 112 0.28 -17.26 3.08
CA TYR A 112 1.05 -17.76 1.96
C TYR A 112 1.62 -16.58 1.17
N PRO A 113 2.95 -16.49 1.01
CA PRO A 113 3.55 -15.56 0.05
C PRO A 113 3.10 -15.96 -1.36
N GLY A 114 2.66 -14.98 -2.14
CA GLY A 114 2.31 -15.19 -3.53
C GLY A 114 3.57 -15.28 -4.41
N GLY A 115 3.83 -14.19 -5.13
CA GLY A 115 4.89 -14.07 -6.12
C GLY A 115 4.42 -14.37 -7.55
N GLN A 116 3.19 -14.86 -7.73
CA GLN A 116 2.62 -15.13 -9.06
C GLN A 116 2.35 -13.84 -9.83
N SER A 117 2.67 -13.86 -11.13
CA SER A 117 2.18 -12.85 -12.07
C SER A 117 0.66 -12.98 -12.19
N ILE A 118 -0.03 -11.85 -12.12
CA ILE A 118 -1.48 -11.76 -12.30
C ILE A 118 -1.83 -10.70 -13.33
N GLY A 119 -2.81 -11.02 -14.16
CA GLY A 119 -3.52 -10.03 -14.95
C GLY A 119 -4.53 -9.32 -14.06
N VAL A 120 -4.62 -8.01 -14.17
CA VAL A 120 -5.60 -7.21 -13.45
C VAL A 120 -6.52 -6.55 -14.45
N LYS A 121 -7.83 -6.69 -14.23
CA LYS A 121 -8.83 -5.97 -15.00
C LYS A 121 -9.79 -5.28 -14.05
N LEU A 122 -9.86 -3.97 -14.15
CA LEU A 122 -10.67 -3.14 -13.29
C LEU A 122 -11.63 -2.32 -14.15
N HIS A 123 -12.92 -2.48 -13.90
CA HIS A 123 -13.97 -1.61 -14.42
C HIS A 123 -14.31 -0.57 -13.36
N SER A 124 -14.30 0.68 -13.80
CA SER A 124 -14.62 1.83 -12.97
C SER A 124 -16.10 1.83 -12.56
N ALA A 125 -16.41 2.41 -11.40
CA ALA A 125 -17.78 2.56 -10.90
C ALA A 125 -18.66 3.48 -11.78
N GLY A 126 -18.03 4.21 -12.70
CA GLY A 126 -18.63 5.06 -13.73
C GLY A 126 -17.61 5.32 -14.84
N ILE A 127 -17.93 6.24 -15.76
CA ILE A 127 -17.07 6.55 -16.90
C ILE A 127 -16.17 7.75 -16.55
N LEU A 128 -14.85 7.54 -16.55
CA LEU A 128 -13.86 8.59 -16.26
C LEU A 128 -13.63 9.45 -17.50
N VAL A 129 -13.71 10.77 -17.34
CA VAL A 129 -13.34 11.73 -18.39
C VAL A 129 -11.81 11.89 -18.38
N VAL A 130 -11.15 11.57 -19.49
CA VAL A 130 -9.68 11.68 -19.61
C VAL A 130 -9.24 12.82 -20.53
N GLY A 131 -10.17 13.41 -21.28
CA GLY A 131 -9.87 14.53 -22.16
C GLY A 131 -11.09 15.08 -22.86
N HIS A 132 -10.89 16.14 -23.62
CA HIS A 132 -11.90 16.73 -24.48
C HIS A 132 -11.47 16.61 -25.94
N LYS A 133 -12.44 16.38 -26.82
CA LYS A 133 -12.28 16.43 -28.27
C LYS A 133 -13.12 17.59 -28.81
N GLN A 134 -12.54 18.35 -29.73
CA GLN A 134 -13.28 19.30 -30.55
C GLN A 134 -14.02 18.55 -31.66
N ILE A 135 -15.31 18.82 -31.80
CA ILE A 135 -16.19 18.27 -32.83
C ILE A 135 -16.39 19.33 -33.88
N LEU A 136 -16.22 18.98 -35.15
CA LEU A 136 -16.55 19.84 -36.28
C LEU A 136 -17.95 19.50 -36.76
N ASN A 137 -18.84 20.48 -36.83
CA ASN A 137 -20.18 20.30 -37.39
C ASN A 137 -20.21 20.61 -38.91
N HIS A 138 -21.32 20.29 -39.57
CA HIS A 138 -21.58 20.58 -41.00
C HIS A 138 -21.46 22.06 -41.41
N ARG A 139 -21.44 22.99 -40.45
CA ARG A 139 -21.25 24.43 -40.68
C ARG A 139 -19.80 24.87 -40.55
N GLY A 140 -18.88 23.94 -40.27
CA GLY A 140 -17.47 24.22 -40.02
C GLY A 140 -17.20 24.80 -38.62
N GLU A 141 -18.18 24.78 -37.72
CA GLU A 141 -18.01 25.26 -36.35
C GLU A 141 -17.41 24.15 -35.49
N SER A 142 -16.41 24.51 -34.68
CA SER A 142 -15.70 23.59 -33.81
C SER A 142 -16.08 23.83 -32.35
N SER A 143 -16.60 22.80 -31.67
CA SER A 143 -17.04 22.91 -30.28
C SER A 143 -16.90 21.60 -29.51
N SER A 144 -16.94 21.69 -28.18
CA SER A 144 -16.89 20.53 -27.29
C SER A 144 -18.03 20.66 -26.28
N PRO A 145 -19.21 20.09 -26.58
CA PRO A 145 -20.42 20.27 -25.79
C PRO A 145 -20.24 20.00 -24.29
N ALA A 146 -19.53 18.92 -23.95
CA ALA A 146 -19.29 18.57 -22.56
C ALA A 146 -18.37 19.56 -21.84
N LYS A 147 -17.36 20.11 -22.55
CA LYS A 147 -16.47 21.13 -22.00
C LYS A 147 -17.23 22.42 -21.71
N GLU A 148 -18.07 22.85 -22.65
CA GLU A 148 -18.94 24.02 -22.51
C GLU A 148 -19.97 23.84 -21.39
N ALA A 149 -20.45 22.62 -21.19
CA ALA A 149 -21.30 22.24 -20.07
C ALA A 149 -20.52 22.01 -18.75
N ASN A 150 -19.27 22.48 -18.65
CA ASN A 150 -18.46 22.46 -17.44
C ASN A 150 -18.10 21.05 -16.92
N ILE A 151 -18.02 20.04 -17.80
CA ILE A 151 -17.45 18.72 -17.48
C ILE A 151 -15.94 18.79 -17.68
N HIS A 152 -15.17 18.35 -16.68
CA HIS A 152 -13.71 18.44 -16.63
C HIS A 152 -13.02 17.08 -16.67
N VAL A 153 -11.73 17.11 -17.02
CA VAL A 153 -10.86 15.95 -16.91
C VAL A 153 -10.81 15.45 -15.47
N GLY A 154 -11.02 14.15 -15.34
CA GLY A 154 -11.11 13.42 -14.10
C GLY A 154 -12.46 13.50 -13.39
N ASP A 155 -13.49 14.03 -14.02
CA ASP A 155 -14.87 13.81 -13.57
C ASP A 155 -15.29 12.37 -13.85
N LEU A 156 -16.10 11.79 -12.96
CA LEU A 156 -16.63 10.43 -13.09
C LEU A 156 -18.12 10.49 -13.42
N ILE A 157 -18.49 10.23 -14.67
CA ILE A 157 -19.89 10.18 -15.11
C ILE A 157 -20.55 8.93 -14.55
N THR A 158 -21.62 9.11 -13.78
CA THR A 158 -22.32 8.02 -13.07
C THR A 158 -23.68 7.71 -13.66
N LYS A 159 -24.38 8.72 -14.20
CA LYS A 159 -25.71 8.53 -14.80
C LYS A 159 -25.94 9.41 -16.00
N ILE A 160 -26.80 8.93 -16.89
CA ILE A 160 -27.37 9.71 -18.00
C ILE A 160 -28.88 9.51 -18.00
N ASN A 161 -29.63 10.61 -17.99
CA ASN A 161 -31.10 10.62 -17.92
C ASN A 161 -31.63 9.74 -16.78
N GLY A 162 -30.98 9.82 -15.61
CA GLY A 162 -31.32 9.05 -14.41
C GLY A 162 -30.88 7.58 -14.41
N LYS A 163 -30.37 7.04 -15.53
CA LYS A 163 -29.89 5.65 -15.64
C LYS A 163 -28.40 5.56 -15.36
N THR A 164 -28.01 4.62 -14.50
CA THR A 164 -26.59 4.34 -14.20
C THR A 164 -25.85 3.89 -15.44
N ILE A 165 -24.64 4.43 -15.64
CA ILE A 165 -23.78 4.08 -16.77
C ILE A 165 -22.38 3.72 -16.30
N ARG A 166 -21.82 2.66 -16.89
CA ARG A 166 -20.49 2.13 -16.54
C ARG A 166 -19.64 1.74 -17.73
N GLU A 167 -20.19 1.78 -18.94
CA GLU A 167 -19.52 1.34 -20.16
C GLU A 167 -19.46 2.48 -21.17
N ALA A 168 -18.26 2.77 -21.67
CA ALA A 168 -18.04 3.82 -22.67
C ALA A 168 -18.82 3.54 -23.97
N SER A 169 -18.97 2.26 -24.33
CA SER A 169 -19.77 1.83 -25.48
C SER A 169 -21.25 2.20 -25.35
N ALA A 170 -21.82 2.06 -24.13
CA ALA A 170 -23.19 2.44 -23.83
C ALA A 170 -23.37 3.97 -23.90
N LEU A 171 -22.38 4.74 -23.42
CA LEU A 171 -22.38 6.20 -23.51
C LEU A 171 -22.49 6.65 -24.97
N GLY A 172 -21.64 6.11 -25.85
CA GLY A 172 -21.66 6.46 -27.27
C GLY A 172 -23.02 6.20 -27.94
N LYS A 173 -23.66 5.07 -27.63
CA LYS A 173 -25.00 4.73 -28.17
C LYS A 173 -26.08 5.70 -27.69
N ILE A 174 -26.13 5.97 -26.38
CA ILE A 174 -27.12 6.88 -25.77
C ILE A 174 -26.97 8.30 -26.34
N VAL A 175 -25.73 8.75 -26.55
CA VAL A 175 -25.43 10.05 -27.13
C VAL A 175 -25.89 10.14 -28.58
N ASP A 176 -25.59 9.12 -29.38
CA ASP A 176 -25.98 9.11 -30.80
C ASP A 176 -27.51 9.09 -30.96
N GLU A 177 -28.21 8.27 -30.19
CA GLU A 177 -29.68 8.18 -30.18
C GLU A 177 -30.34 9.50 -29.76
N ALA A 178 -29.85 10.13 -28.69
CA ALA A 178 -30.37 11.41 -28.22
C ALA A 178 -30.15 12.52 -29.23
N GLY A 179 -28.96 12.57 -29.85
CA GLY A 179 -28.62 13.54 -30.88
C GLY A 179 -29.51 13.41 -32.12
N ARG A 180 -29.74 12.19 -32.62
CA ARG A 180 -30.67 11.93 -33.74
C ARG A 180 -32.11 12.35 -33.42
N ALA A 181 -32.52 12.25 -32.16
CA ALA A 181 -33.83 12.68 -31.70
C ALA A 181 -33.91 14.19 -31.37
N GLY A 182 -32.82 14.95 -31.54
CA GLY A 182 -32.75 16.38 -31.18
C GLY A 182 -32.89 16.65 -29.68
N LYS A 183 -32.54 15.68 -28.82
CA LYS A 183 -32.71 15.76 -27.37
C LYS A 183 -31.39 16.02 -26.66
N SER A 184 -31.44 16.89 -25.65
CA SER A 184 -30.34 17.05 -24.69
C SER A 184 -30.31 15.90 -23.69
N LEU A 185 -29.13 15.62 -23.15
CA LEU A 185 -28.88 14.63 -22.12
C LEU A 185 -28.69 15.31 -20.78
N GLN A 186 -29.29 14.74 -19.73
CA GLN A 186 -28.97 15.07 -18.36
C GLN A 186 -27.85 14.15 -17.86
N ILE A 187 -26.67 14.71 -17.57
CA ILE A 187 -25.46 13.97 -17.19
C ILE A 187 -25.14 14.23 -15.72
N GLU A 188 -25.19 13.17 -14.91
CA GLU A 188 -24.74 13.19 -13.52
C GLU A 188 -23.29 12.71 -13.45
N PHE A 189 -22.44 13.46 -12.75
CA PHE A 189 -21.04 13.09 -12.56
C PHE A 189 -20.53 13.48 -11.17
N ILE A 190 -19.43 12.85 -10.76
CA ILE A 190 -18.75 13.13 -9.49
C ILE A 190 -17.47 13.92 -9.75
N ARG A 191 -17.31 15.03 -9.03
CA ARG A 191 -16.08 15.82 -8.97
C ARG A 191 -15.60 15.90 -7.53
N GLY A 192 -14.48 15.24 -7.24
CA GLY A 192 -14.02 15.08 -5.86
C GLY A 192 -15.01 14.26 -5.03
N LYS A 193 -15.71 14.91 -4.09
CA LYS A 193 -16.78 14.30 -3.29
C LYS A 193 -18.19 14.79 -3.66
N GLU A 194 -18.28 15.76 -4.56
CA GLU A 194 -19.53 16.38 -4.94
C GLU A 194 -20.17 15.66 -6.13
N LYS A 195 -21.48 15.50 -6.05
CA LYS A 195 -22.30 15.02 -7.16
C LYS A 195 -22.89 16.23 -7.87
N LEU A 196 -22.61 16.34 -9.16
CA LEU A 196 -23.01 17.44 -10.02
C LEU A 196 -23.89 16.89 -11.16
N ASN A 197 -24.67 17.77 -11.77
CA ASN A 197 -25.57 17.43 -12.85
C ASN A 197 -25.63 18.58 -13.87
N VAL A 198 -25.54 18.26 -15.15
CA VAL A 198 -25.52 19.23 -16.25
C VAL A 198 -26.38 18.74 -17.41
N GLN A 199 -26.89 19.67 -18.21
CA GLN A 199 -27.58 19.37 -19.45
C GLN A 199 -26.63 19.60 -20.63
N VAL A 200 -26.48 18.61 -21.50
CA VAL A 200 -25.58 18.67 -22.66
C VAL A 200 -26.30 18.25 -23.92
N THR A 201 -26.22 19.05 -24.97
CA THR A 201 -26.80 18.72 -26.27
C THR A 201 -25.72 18.11 -27.16
N PRO A 202 -25.91 16.88 -27.68
CA PRO A 202 -24.96 16.27 -28.61
C PRO A 202 -24.87 17.04 -29.93
N ILE A 203 -23.67 17.07 -30.52
CA ILE A 203 -23.42 17.66 -31.83
C ILE A 203 -23.00 16.56 -32.81
N LYS A 204 -23.52 16.62 -34.04
CA LYS A 204 -23.15 15.70 -35.11
C LYS A 204 -21.76 16.05 -35.63
N ASP A 205 -20.87 15.08 -35.56
CA ASP A 205 -19.51 15.17 -36.08
C ASP A 205 -19.51 14.94 -37.59
N GLU A 206 -18.86 15.84 -38.33
CA GLU A 206 -18.86 15.80 -39.79
C GLU A 206 -18.08 14.61 -40.36
N GLU A 207 -17.03 14.18 -39.66
CA GLU A 207 -16.12 13.12 -40.09
C GLU A 207 -16.79 11.73 -40.10
N ASP A 208 -17.43 11.32 -38.99
CA ASP A 208 -18.07 10.00 -38.88
C ASP A 208 -19.59 10.02 -38.85
N GLN A 209 -20.21 11.20 -39.02
CA GLN A 209 -21.66 11.42 -39.08
C GLN A 209 -22.42 10.93 -37.83
N ARG A 210 -21.75 10.82 -36.67
CA ARG A 210 -22.35 10.46 -35.38
C ARG A 210 -22.47 11.65 -34.44
N TYR A 211 -23.46 11.62 -33.57
CA TYR A 211 -23.55 12.62 -32.51
C TYR A 211 -22.60 12.30 -31.36
N LYS A 212 -21.93 13.34 -30.85
CA LYS A 212 -20.89 13.24 -29.84
C LYS A 212 -21.01 14.38 -28.82
N LEU A 213 -20.39 14.17 -27.66
CA LEU A 213 -20.29 15.18 -26.59
C LEU A 213 -18.91 15.86 -26.51
N GLY A 214 -17.94 15.40 -27.30
CA GLY A 214 -16.59 15.96 -27.31
C GLY A 214 -15.76 15.50 -26.12
N LEU A 215 -15.93 14.25 -25.69
CA LEU A 215 -15.22 13.64 -24.56
C LEU A 215 -14.32 12.50 -25.02
N TYR A 216 -13.12 12.43 -24.47
CA TYR A 216 -12.36 11.20 -24.36
C TYR A 216 -12.65 10.58 -22.99
N VAL A 217 -13.04 9.32 -22.99
CA VAL A 217 -13.48 8.62 -21.79
C VAL A 217 -12.81 7.26 -21.65
N ARG A 218 -12.69 6.80 -20.41
CA ARG A 218 -12.26 5.44 -20.05
C ARG A 218 -13.18 4.87 -18.99
N ASP A 219 -13.50 3.60 -19.10
CA ASP A 219 -14.36 2.86 -18.16
C ASP A 219 -13.62 1.70 -17.48
N SER A 220 -12.38 1.44 -17.89
CA SER A 220 -11.59 0.32 -17.39
C SER A 220 -10.10 0.59 -17.45
N ALA A 221 -9.35 -0.14 -16.63
CA ALA A 221 -7.91 -0.30 -16.75
C ALA A 221 -7.54 -1.77 -16.65
N ALA A 222 -6.49 -2.12 -17.38
CA ALA A 222 -5.88 -3.43 -17.31
C ALA A 222 -4.37 -3.31 -17.17
N GLY A 223 -3.76 -4.29 -16.54
CA GLY A 223 -2.32 -4.30 -16.33
C GLY A 223 -1.83 -5.63 -15.78
N ILE A 224 -0.53 -5.70 -15.56
CA ILE A 224 0.14 -6.85 -14.97
C ILE A 224 0.63 -6.42 -13.59
N GLY A 225 0.46 -7.29 -12.61
CA GLY A 225 0.99 -7.12 -11.27
C GLY A 225 1.41 -8.45 -10.68
N THR A 226 1.85 -8.41 -9.44
CA THR A 226 2.23 -9.60 -8.68
C THR A 226 1.33 -9.77 -7.46
N LEU A 227 0.91 -11.00 -7.21
CA LEU A 227 0.17 -11.38 -6.00
C LEU A 227 1.12 -11.35 -4.80
N THR A 228 0.77 -10.62 -3.74
CA THR A 228 1.64 -10.48 -2.56
C THR A 228 1.39 -11.55 -1.51
N PHE A 229 0.15 -11.71 -1.09
CA PHE A 229 -0.18 -12.69 -0.05
C PHE A 229 -1.57 -13.25 -0.25
N TYR A 230 -1.80 -14.39 0.36
CA TYR A 230 -3.10 -15.03 0.44
C TYR A 230 -3.33 -15.70 1.79
N ASP A 231 -4.52 -15.51 2.31
CA ASP A 231 -5.04 -16.21 3.48
C ASP A 231 -6.07 -17.27 3.05
N PRO A 232 -5.78 -18.57 3.14
CA PRO A 232 -6.72 -19.61 2.77
C PRO A 232 -7.95 -19.69 3.68
N LYS A 233 -7.85 -19.21 4.93
CA LYS A 233 -8.98 -19.25 5.88
C LYS A 233 -10.07 -18.28 5.47
N THR A 234 -9.68 -17.07 5.09
CA THR A 234 -10.63 -16.00 4.72
C THR A 234 -10.77 -15.80 3.21
N LYS A 235 -9.93 -16.50 2.43
CA LYS A 235 -9.71 -16.33 0.99
C LYS A 235 -9.23 -14.94 0.56
N ARG A 236 -8.87 -14.07 1.52
CA ARG A 236 -8.42 -12.71 1.23
C ARG A 236 -7.03 -12.72 0.61
N TYR A 237 -6.79 -11.76 -0.27
CA TYR A 237 -5.48 -11.54 -0.86
C TYR A 237 -5.15 -10.04 -0.94
N GLY A 238 -3.87 -9.75 -1.11
CA GLY A 238 -3.36 -8.44 -1.50
C GLY A 238 -2.38 -8.55 -2.67
N ALA A 239 -2.36 -7.54 -3.54
CA ALA A 239 -1.47 -7.48 -4.71
C ALA A 239 -1.05 -6.05 -5.07
N LEU A 240 -0.06 -5.91 -5.95
CA LEU A 240 0.56 -4.67 -6.44
C LEU A 240 1.33 -3.83 -5.42
N GLY A 241 0.78 -3.55 -4.24
CA GLY A 241 1.43 -2.63 -3.29
C GLY A 241 1.32 -1.13 -3.67
N HIS A 242 0.52 -0.79 -4.69
CA HIS A 242 0.16 0.60 -5.02
C HIS A 242 -1.24 0.69 -5.64
N VAL A 243 -1.77 1.92 -5.70
CA VAL A 243 -3.05 2.22 -6.34
C VAL A 243 -2.99 2.05 -7.86
N ILE A 244 -4.05 1.52 -8.45
CA ILE A 244 -4.26 1.57 -9.89
C ILE A 244 -4.90 2.91 -10.24
N SER A 245 -4.16 3.71 -10.98
CA SER A 245 -4.59 5.01 -11.48
C SER A 245 -4.69 5.02 -12.99
N ASP A 246 -5.54 5.90 -13.50
CA ASP A 246 -5.55 6.21 -14.92
C ASP A 246 -4.25 6.94 -15.34
N GLN A 247 -3.69 6.57 -16.48
CA GLN A 247 -2.39 7.09 -16.93
C GLN A 247 -2.42 8.58 -17.30
N ASP A 248 -3.55 9.09 -17.80
CA ASP A 248 -3.64 10.46 -18.32
C ASP A 248 -3.95 11.44 -17.18
N THR A 249 -4.84 11.03 -16.27
CA THR A 249 -5.32 11.88 -15.17
C THR A 249 -4.62 11.66 -13.83
N GLN A 250 -3.87 10.56 -13.71
CA GLN A 250 -3.28 10.05 -12.46
C GLN A 250 -4.29 9.81 -11.32
N LYS A 251 -5.59 9.89 -11.60
CA LYS A 251 -6.63 9.66 -10.59
C LYS A 251 -6.78 8.17 -10.31
N PRO A 252 -6.96 7.77 -9.04
CA PRO A 252 -7.32 6.41 -8.68
C PRO A 252 -8.60 5.96 -9.39
N ILE A 253 -8.60 4.71 -9.86
CA ILE A 253 -9.80 4.13 -10.46
C ILE A 253 -10.70 3.62 -9.34
N SER A 254 -11.89 4.21 -9.24
CA SER A 254 -12.94 3.77 -8.32
C SER A 254 -13.47 2.40 -8.73
N VAL A 255 -13.36 1.40 -7.86
CA VAL A 255 -13.75 0.02 -8.17
C VAL A 255 -15.26 -0.09 -8.37
N GLY A 256 -15.70 -0.43 -9.58
CA GLY A 256 -17.07 -0.83 -9.88
C GLY A 256 -17.22 -2.35 -9.93
N LYS A 257 -16.36 -2.99 -10.72
CA LYS A 257 -16.17 -4.45 -10.80
C LYS A 257 -14.71 -4.69 -11.15
N GLY A 258 -14.06 -5.66 -10.54
CA GLY A 258 -12.71 -6.04 -10.97
C GLY A 258 -12.45 -7.52 -10.79
N SER A 259 -11.51 -8.01 -11.58
CA SER A 259 -11.07 -9.40 -11.57
C SER A 259 -9.55 -9.48 -11.66
N ILE A 260 -9.02 -10.51 -11.03
CA ILE A 260 -7.65 -10.94 -11.24
C ILE A 260 -7.64 -12.23 -12.06
N LEU A 261 -6.71 -12.31 -12.99
CA LEU A 261 -6.65 -13.32 -14.03
C LEU A 261 -5.30 -14.04 -13.95
N PRO A 262 -5.24 -15.35 -14.26
CA PRO A 262 -3.97 -16.04 -14.43
C PRO A 262 -3.15 -15.34 -15.51
N SER A 263 -1.83 -15.22 -15.28
CA SER A 263 -0.92 -14.57 -16.22
C SER A 263 0.33 -15.42 -16.43
N THR A 264 0.76 -15.49 -17.69
CA THR A 264 1.99 -16.17 -18.11
C THR A 264 2.94 -15.15 -18.71
N VAL A 265 4.09 -14.98 -18.08
CA VAL A 265 5.18 -14.11 -18.54
C VAL A 265 5.79 -14.72 -19.80
N THR A 266 5.76 -13.97 -20.89
CA THR A 266 6.31 -14.39 -22.19
C THR A 266 7.70 -13.85 -22.41
N SER A 267 7.99 -12.65 -21.90
CA SER A 267 9.30 -12.01 -21.99
C SER A 267 9.41 -10.87 -20.98
N VAL A 268 10.63 -10.39 -20.76
CA VAL A 268 10.89 -9.20 -19.95
C VAL A 268 11.71 -8.22 -20.76
N ASP A 269 11.19 -6.99 -20.88
CA ASP A 269 11.98 -5.88 -21.37
C ASP A 269 12.92 -5.44 -20.24
N ARG A 270 14.21 -5.52 -20.49
CA ARG A 270 15.25 -5.12 -19.53
C ARG A 270 15.12 -3.64 -19.18
N GLY A 271 15.21 -3.33 -17.88
CA GLY A 271 15.29 -1.97 -17.37
C GLY A 271 16.71 -1.42 -17.45
N GLU A 272 16.80 -0.14 -17.80
CA GLU A 272 18.05 0.61 -17.95
C GLU A 272 17.92 1.95 -17.24
N GLN A 273 19.04 2.62 -16.99
CA GLN A 273 19.03 3.96 -16.41
C GLN A 273 18.21 4.92 -17.28
N GLY A 274 17.21 5.57 -16.67
CA GLY A 274 16.30 6.48 -17.36
C GLY A 274 15.17 5.80 -18.15
N LYS A 275 15.21 4.47 -18.32
CA LYS A 275 14.21 3.71 -19.08
C LYS A 275 13.73 2.50 -18.28
N PRO A 276 12.56 2.61 -17.62
CA PRO A 276 11.97 1.49 -16.88
C PRO A 276 11.74 0.27 -17.79
N GLY A 277 12.14 -0.90 -17.32
CA GLY A 277 11.80 -2.17 -17.96
C GLY A 277 10.37 -2.60 -17.67
N SER A 278 9.90 -3.65 -18.34
CA SER A 278 8.54 -4.16 -18.14
C SER A 278 8.41 -5.67 -18.35
N ILE A 279 7.57 -6.31 -17.56
CA ILE A 279 7.13 -7.69 -17.81
C ILE A 279 6.11 -7.67 -18.94
N ARG A 280 6.33 -8.50 -19.96
CA ARG A 280 5.33 -8.83 -20.99
C ARG A 280 4.70 -10.16 -20.64
N ALA A 281 3.39 -10.16 -20.51
CA ALA A 281 2.65 -11.37 -20.18
C ALA A 281 1.32 -11.41 -20.94
N ILE A 282 0.86 -12.63 -21.17
CA ILE A 282 -0.51 -12.91 -21.62
C ILE A 282 -1.33 -13.32 -20.40
N PHE A 283 -2.60 -12.94 -20.36
CA PHE A 283 -3.52 -13.38 -19.30
C PHE A 283 -4.79 -13.94 -19.92
N SER A 284 -5.35 -14.94 -19.24
CA SER A 284 -6.50 -15.70 -19.70
C SER A 284 -7.78 -14.85 -19.78
N ASP A 285 -8.76 -15.34 -20.52
CA ASP A 285 -10.08 -14.70 -20.62
C ASP A 285 -10.78 -14.60 -19.24
N GLU A 286 -11.72 -13.67 -19.10
CA GLU A 286 -12.42 -13.37 -17.84
C GLU A 286 -13.12 -14.58 -17.21
N LYS A 287 -13.50 -15.57 -18.03
CA LYS A 287 -14.11 -16.83 -17.58
C LYS A 287 -13.18 -17.63 -16.66
N SER A 288 -11.87 -17.38 -16.72
CA SER A 288 -10.85 -18.00 -15.87
C SER A 288 -10.47 -17.14 -14.66
N SER A 289 -11.34 -16.22 -14.23
CA SER A 289 -11.10 -15.34 -13.09
C SER A 289 -10.69 -16.09 -11.81
N MET A 290 -9.54 -15.71 -11.25
CA MET A 290 -9.03 -16.24 -9.99
C MET A 290 -9.75 -15.65 -8.78
N GLY A 291 -10.32 -14.46 -8.92
CA GLY A 291 -10.91 -13.73 -7.81
C GLY A 291 -11.43 -12.35 -8.20
N ASN A 292 -12.11 -11.69 -7.27
CA ASN A 292 -12.61 -10.34 -7.46
C ASN A 292 -11.60 -9.28 -6.96
N ILE A 293 -11.85 -8.03 -7.31
CA ILE A 293 -11.20 -6.86 -6.71
C ILE A 293 -12.29 -6.08 -5.99
N GLU A 294 -12.17 -5.97 -4.67
CA GLU A 294 -13.12 -5.27 -3.80
C GLU A 294 -12.61 -3.87 -3.46
N LYS A 295 -11.28 -3.68 -3.41
CA LYS A 295 -10.64 -2.43 -3.02
C LYS A 295 -9.43 -2.13 -3.89
N ASN A 296 -9.32 -0.88 -4.31
CA ASN A 296 -8.13 -0.29 -4.95
C ASN A 296 -7.69 0.89 -4.09
N SER A 297 -6.57 0.76 -3.39
CA SER A 297 -6.11 1.75 -2.42
C SER A 297 -4.65 2.12 -2.65
N PRO A 298 -4.12 3.16 -1.97
CA PRO A 298 -2.71 3.55 -2.07
C PRO A 298 -1.71 2.42 -1.81
N PHE A 299 -2.13 1.36 -1.12
CA PHE A 299 -1.28 0.26 -0.67
C PHE A 299 -1.49 -1.04 -1.48
N GLY A 300 -2.28 -1.01 -2.55
CA GLY A 300 -2.50 -2.16 -3.42
C GLY A 300 -3.97 -2.39 -3.77
N ILE A 301 -4.21 -3.56 -4.35
CA ILE A 301 -5.56 -4.08 -4.59
C ILE A 301 -5.84 -5.25 -3.66
N PHE A 302 -7.10 -5.37 -3.25
CA PHE A 302 -7.54 -6.36 -2.28
C PHE A 302 -8.89 -6.94 -2.70
N GLY A 303 -9.09 -8.21 -2.37
CA GLY A 303 -10.33 -8.92 -2.63
C GLY A 303 -10.26 -10.35 -2.14
N LYS A 304 -11.04 -11.23 -2.76
CA LYS A 304 -11.12 -12.65 -2.43
C LYS A 304 -10.85 -13.51 -3.65
N LEU A 305 -10.11 -14.59 -3.43
CA LEU A 305 -9.94 -15.63 -4.43
C LEU A 305 -11.13 -16.59 -4.44
N ASN A 306 -11.46 -17.08 -5.62
CA ASN A 306 -12.49 -18.11 -5.82
C ASN A 306 -11.98 -19.47 -5.33
N SER A 307 -10.71 -19.77 -5.58
CA SER A 307 -10.02 -21.02 -5.31
C SER A 307 -8.60 -20.76 -4.76
N SER A 308 -7.90 -21.83 -4.39
CA SER A 308 -6.50 -21.75 -3.98
C SER A 308 -5.60 -21.34 -5.14
N ILE A 309 -4.44 -20.77 -4.81
CA ILE A 309 -3.46 -20.34 -5.80
C ILE A 309 -2.65 -21.55 -6.27
N PRO A 310 -2.56 -21.81 -7.58
CA PRO A 310 -1.67 -22.85 -8.09
C PRO A 310 -0.20 -22.45 -7.93
N HIS A 311 0.68 -23.46 -7.86
CA HIS A 311 2.14 -23.27 -7.94
C HIS A 311 2.74 -22.32 -6.90
N LEU A 312 2.21 -22.32 -5.67
CA LEU A 312 2.85 -21.62 -4.56
C LEU A 312 4.27 -22.19 -4.34
N LEU A 313 5.24 -21.28 -4.23
CA LEU A 313 6.62 -21.67 -3.91
C LEU A 313 6.72 -22.24 -2.50
N TYR A 314 6.00 -21.64 -1.56
CA TYR A 314 5.91 -22.09 -0.17
C TYR A 314 4.76 -23.08 -0.01
N ARG A 315 5.08 -24.26 0.54
CA ARG A 315 4.08 -25.31 0.84
C ARG A 315 3.30 -25.04 2.12
N GLU A 316 3.91 -24.30 3.05
CA GLU A 316 3.32 -23.91 4.33
C GLU A 316 3.26 -22.38 4.42
N PRO A 317 2.27 -21.80 5.13
CA PRO A 317 2.21 -20.36 5.32
C PRO A 317 3.35 -19.91 6.24
N ILE A 318 3.79 -18.67 6.06
CA ILE A 318 4.85 -18.06 6.87
C ILE A 318 4.28 -16.96 7.77
N PRO A 319 4.91 -16.68 8.92
CA PRO A 319 4.47 -15.61 9.80
C PRO A 319 4.68 -14.23 9.18
N VAL A 320 3.75 -13.33 9.52
CA VAL A 320 3.88 -11.90 9.25
C VAL A 320 4.82 -11.25 10.26
N ALA A 321 5.62 -10.29 9.81
CA ALA A 321 6.42 -9.44 10.68
C ALA A 321 5.67 -8.13 10.98
N PHE A 322 5.77 -7.64 12.21
CA PHE A 322 5.46 -6.24 12.49
C PHE A 322 6.51 -5.32 11.89
N VAL A 323 6.15 -4.05 11.65
CA VAL A 323 7.10 -3.05 11.13
C VAL A 323 8.38 -2.98 11.96
N GLU A 324 8.31 -3.08 13.30
CA GLU A 324 9.47 -3.02 14.21
C GLU A 324 10.45 -4.18 14.02
N GLU A 325 10.01 -5.31 13.46
CA GLU A 325 10.83 -6.49 13.23
C GLU A 325 11.63 -6.41 11.92
N VAL A 326 11.26 -5.52 10.99
CA VAL A 326 11.96 -5.31 9.73
C VAL A 326 13.29 -4.59 9.98
N LYS A 327 14.38 -5.09 9.39
CA LYS A 327 15.73 -4.55 9.56
C LYS A 327 16.39 -4.31 8.20
N GLU A 328 17.37 -3.41 8.18
CA GLU A 328 18.29 -3.29 7.06
C GLU A 328 19.14 -4.58 6.94
N GLY A 329 19.54 -4.91 5.71
CA GLY A 329 20.33 -6.10 5.40
C GLY A 329 19.62 -7.11 4.48
N PRO A 330 20.11 -8.36 4.44
CA PRO A 330 19.67 -9.35 3.46
C PRO A 330 18.17 -9.69 3.55
N ALA A 331 17.55 -9.84 2.39
CA ALA A 331 16.17 -10.29 2.24
C ALA A 331 15.99 -11.00 0.87
N GLU A 332 14.80 -11.50 0.61
CA GLU A 332 14.44 -12.18 -0.63
C GLU A 332 13.14 -11.60 -1.19
N ILE A 333 12.99 -11.58 -2.51
CA ILE A 333 11.71 -11.33 -3.19
C ILE A 333 11.25 -12.57 -3.95
N LEU A 334 9.92 -12.73 -4.03
CA LEU A 334 9.31 -13.74 -4.89
C LEU A 334 8.68 -13.10 -6.11
N THR A 335 9.06 -13.52 -7.31
CA THR A 335 8.50 -12.96 -8.54
C THR A 335 8.62 -13.93 -9.73
N VAL A 336 7.86 -13.69 -10.79
CA VAL A 336 7.93 -14.44 -12.05
C VAL A 336 8.59 -13.59 -13.11
N VAL A 337 9.61 -14.15 -13.77
CA VAL A 337 10.30 -13.53 -14.92
C VAL A 337 10.30 -14.44 -16.14
N ASP A 338 9.65 -15.60 -16.06
CA ASP A 338 9.49 -16.58 -17.14
C ASP A 338 8.31 -17.49 -16.89
N GLY A 339 7.43 -17.66 -17.87
CA GLY A 339 6.27 -18.52 -17.76
C GLY A 339 5.38 -18.14 -16.57
N ASP A 340 5.05 -19.12 -15.74
CA ASP A 340 4.22 -18.98 -14.55
C ASP A 340 4.96 -19.37 -13.25
N LYS A 341 6.26 -19.65 -13.34
CA LYS A 341 7.04 -20.20 -12.23
C LYS A 341 7.55 -19.10 -11.31
N VAL A 342 7.10 -19.11 -10.07
CA VAL A 342 7.61 -18.21 -9.03
C VAL A 342 9.07 -18.55 -8.71
N GLY A 343 9.94 -17.56 -8.86
CA GLY A 343 11.35 -17.62 -8.47
C GLY A 343 11.61 -16.83 -7.19
N LYS A 344 12.65 -17.23 -6.48
CA LYS A 344 13.15 -16.55 -5.28
C LYS A 344 14.50 -15.90 -5.60
N TYR A 345 14.60 -14.60 -5.32
CA TYR A 345 15.74 -13.76 -5.69
C TYR A 345 16.22 -12.95 -4.50
N SER A 346 17.53 -12.93 -4.29
CA SER A 346 18.16 -12.14 -3.23
C SER A 346 18.06 -10.63 -3.49
N ILE A 347 17.76 -9.91 -2.42
CA ILE A 347 17.78 -8.45 -2.35
C ILE A 347 18.46 -8.01 -1.05
N GLU A 348 18.71 -6.72 -0.93
CA GLU A 348 19.12 -6.07 0.31
C GLU A 348 18.12 -4.96 0.64
N ILE A 349 17.65 -4.93 1.89
CA ILE A 349 16.91 -3.78 2.43
C ILE A 349 17.95 -2.75 2.84
N VAL A 350 18.11 -1.70 2.03
CA VAL A 350 19.15 -0.68 2.19
C VAL A 350 18.77 0.33 3.28
N ASN A 351 17.48 0.63 3.41
CA ASN A 351 16.98 1.58 4.40
C ASN A 351 15.57 1.20 4.81
N VAL A 352 15.31 1.20 6.12
CA VAL A 352 13.97 1.02 6.69
C VAL A 352 13.43 2.37 7.17
N ILE A 353 12.39 2.86 6.50
CA ILE A 353 11.76 4.14 6.84
C ILE A 353 10.73 3.90 7.94
N ARG A 354 11.11 4.21 9.19
CA ARG A 354 10.22 4.11 10.35
C ARG A 354 9.12 5.16 10.25
N GLN A 355 7.88 4.70 10.10
CA GLN A 355 6.71 5.54 9.89
C GLN A 355 5.75 5.44 11.08
N ARG A 356 5.19 6.58 11.49
CA ARG A 356 4.10 6.60 12.48
C ARG A 356 2.73 6.33 11.88
N TYR A 357 2.59 6.52 10.56
CA TYR A 357 1.35 6.37 9.81
C TYR A 357 1.62 5.63 8.49
N PRO A 358 0.66 4.87 7.96
CA PRO A 358 0.81 4.17 6.70
C PRO A 358 1.25 5.09 5.55
N SER A 359 2.28 4.68 4.81
CA SER A 359 2.80 5.40 3.65
C SER A 359 3.42 4.45 2.63
N THR A 360 3.37 4.83 1.35
CA THR A 360 3.70 3.98 0.20
C THR A 360 5.20 3.67 0.05
N LYS A 361 6.06 4.38 0.78
CA LYS A 361 7.53 4.23 0.74
C LYS A 361 8.06 3.80 2.10
N SER A 362 7.90 2.53 2.43
CA SER A 362 8.27 1.98 3.75
C SER A 362 9.73 1.57 3.86
N MET A 363 10.35 1.18 2.74
CA MET A 363 11.74 0.77 2.70
C MET A 363 12.35 1.03 1.32
N ILE A 364 13.68 1.11 1.26
CA ILE A 364 14.44 1.09 0.02
C ILE A 364 15.08 -0.28 -0.09
N ILE A 365 14.90 -0.93 -1.25
CA ILE A 365 15.47 -2.23 -1.55
C ILE A 365 16.40 -2.14 -2.74
N LYS A 366 17.39 -3.03 -2.78
CA LYS A 366 18.32 -3.21 -3.89
C LYS A 366 18.35 -4.67 -4.30
N VAL A 367 18.20 -4.93 -5.59
CA VAL A 367 18.35 -6.28 -6.15
C VAL A 367 19.82 -6.66 -6.16
N THR A 368 20.13 -7.80 -5.56
CA THR A 368 21.50 -8.34 -5.48
C THR A 368 21.63 -9.69 -6.20
N ASP A 369 20.52 -10.34 -6.57
CA ASP A 369 20.54 -11.59 -7.31
C ASP A 369 21.05 -11.42 -8.75
N PRO A 370 22.16 -12.09 -9.13
CA PRO A 370 22.75 -11.92 -10.46
C PRO A 370 21.83 -12.43 -11.57
N ARG A 371 21.03 -13.47 -11.32
CA ARG A 371 20.13 -14.05 -12.34
C ARG A 371 19.00 -13.09 -12.67
N LEU A 372 18.48 -12.40 -11.65
CA LEU A 372 17.45 -11.39 -11.84
C LEU A 372 18.01 -10.17 -12.57
N LEU A 373 19.15 -9.65 -12.12
CA LEU A 373 19.83 -8.51 -12.76
C LEU A 373 20.18 -8.79 -14.22
N GLU A 374 20.68 -10.00 -14.52
CA GLU A 374 21.00 -10.41 -15.88
C GLU A 374 19.76 -10.42 -16.78
N LYS A 375 18.61 -10.90 -16.29
CA LYS A 375 17.40 -11.02 -17.10
C LYS A 375 16.63 -9.72 -17.23
N THR A 376 16.57 -8.91 -16.17
CA THR A 376 15.62 -7.78 -16.08
C THR A 376 16.29 -6.43 -15.90
N GLY A 377 17.58 -6.39 -15.57
CA GLY A 377 18.28 -5.14 -15.19
C GLY A 377 17.92 -4.64 -13.78
N GLY A 378 17.11 -5.39 -13.02
CA GLY A 378 16.65 -5.02 -11.69
C GLY A 378 15.12 -5.13 -11.54
N ILE A 379 14.52 -4.16 -10.86
CA ILE A 379 13.07 -4.08 -10.68
C ILE A 379 12.45 -3.52 -11.95
N VAL A 380 11.41 -4.17 -12.47
CA VAL A 380 10.69 -3.75 -13.68
C VAL A 380 9.20 -3.62 -13.41
N GLN A 381 8.49 -2.90 -14.28
CA GLN A 381 7.03 -2.82 -14.20
C GLN A 381 6.40 -4.22 -14.31
N GLY A 382 5.36 -4.47 -13.51
CA GLY A 382 4.75 -5.81 -13.35
C GLY A 382 5.24 -6.59 -12.13
N MET A 383 6.46 -6.32 -11.64
CA MET A 383 6.95 -6.91 -10.38
C MET A 383 6.29 -6.33 -9.13
N SER A 384 5.55 -5.22 -9.27
CA SER A 384 4.88 -4.58 -8.16
C SER A 384 3.95 -5.58 -7.47
N GLY A 385 4.09 -5.70 -6.15
CA GLY A 385 3.40 -6.70 -5.33
C GLY A 385 4.26 -7.92 -5.02
N SER A 386 5.47 -8.04 -5.57
CA SER A 386 6.39 -9.15 -5.26
C SER A 386 6.63 -9.21 -3.75
N PRO A 387 6.30 -10.33 -3.07
CA PRO A 387 6.46 -10.46 -1.62
C PRO A 387 7.93 -10.31 -1.23
N ILE A 388 8.19 -9.54 -0.18
CA ILE A 388 9.51 -9.38 0.44
C ILE A 388 9.55 -10.24 1.70
N ILE A 389 10.55 -11.11 1.79
CA ILE A 389 10.74 -12.07 2.87
C ILE A 389 12.07 -11.77 3.56
N GLN A 390 12.04 -11.63 4.88
CA GLN A 390 13.25 -11.45 5.69
C GLN A 390 13.12 -12.30 6.95
N ASN A 391 14.20 -13.02 7.30
CA ASN A 391 14.25 -13.88 8.49
C ASN A 391 13.08 -14.88 8.58
N GLY A 392 12.68 -15.44 7.42
CA GLY A 392 11.55 -16.39 7.32
C GLY A 392 10.16 -15.77 7.52
N LYS A 393 10.04 -14.45 7.56
CA LYS A 393 8.78 -13.73 7.75
C LYS A 393 8.43 -12.94 6.50
N LEU A 394 7.14 -12.82 6.21
CA LEU A 394 6.65 -11.85 5.23
C LEU A 394 6.76 -10.45 5.84
N VAL A 395 7.54 -9.57 5.22
CA VAL A 395 7.81 -8.21 5.75
C VAL A 395 7.26 -7.10 4.86
N GLY A 396 6.99 -7.38 3.59
CA GLY A 396 6.53 -6.34 2.68
C GLY A 396 6.23 -6.81 1.27
N ALA A 397 6.08 -5.83 0.39
CA ALA A 397 5.93 -6.01 -1.05
C ALA A 397 6.72 -4.97 -1.83
N VAL A 398 7.29 -5.36 -2.97
CA VAL A 398 7.92 -4.42 -3.92
C VAL A 398 6.86 -3.48 -4.49
N THR A 399 7.19 -2.19 -4.64
CA THR A 399 6.28 -1.22 -5.29
C THR A 399 6.91 -0.60 -6.52
N HIS A 400 7.53 0.58 -6.39
CA HIS A 400 8.02 1.37 -7.52
C HIS A 400 9.53 1.24 -7.67
N VAL A 401 9.99 1.11 -8.91
CA VAL A 401 11.42 1.17 -9.28
C VAL A 401 11.93 2.61 -9.30
N PHE A 402 13.23 2.81 -9.01
CA PHE A 402 13.88 4.10 -9.24
C PHE A 402 14.20 4.26 -10.73
N VAL A 403 13.75 5.36 -11.34
CA VAL A 403 13.96 5.61 -12.78
C VAL A 403 15.45 5.71 -13.13
N ASN A 404 16.28 6.24 -12.23
CA ASN A 404 17.72 6.43 -12.47
C ASN A 404 18.58 5.23 -12.07
N ASP A 405 18.03 4.25 -11.35
CA ASP A 405 18.74 3.04 -10.97
C ASP A 405 17.73 1.88 -10.87
N PRO A 406 17.55 1.09 -11.95
CA PRO A 406 16.57 0.00 -11.97
C PRO A 406 16.91 -1.10 -10.96
N THR A 407 18.14 -1.17 -10.43
CA THR A 407 18.49 -2.15 -9.40
C THR A 407 17.88 -1.81 -8.04
N GLN A 408 17.38 -0.59 -7.86
CA GLN A 408 16.78 -0.12 -6.63
C GLN A 408 15.31 0.26 -6.79
N GLY A 409 14.59 0.20 -5.67
CA GLY A 409 13.20 0.58 -5.63
C GLY A 409 12.68 0.70 -4.22
N TYR A 410 11.38 0.95 -4.12
CA TYR A 410 10.67 1.02 -2.86
C TYR A 410 10.00 -0.31 -2.52
N GLY A 411 9.95 -0.60 -1.23
CA GLY A 411 9.06 -1.60 -0.65
C GLY A 411 8.02 -0.95 0.26
N LEU A 412 6.88 -1.63 0.39
CA LEU A 412 5.78 -1.30 1.29
C LEU A 412 5.73 -2.34 2.42
N PHE A 413 5.49 -1.92 3.66
CA PHE A 413 5.31 -2.88 4.75
C PHE A 413 4.05 -3.73 4.55
N ILE A 414 4.16 -5.02 4.85
CA ILE A 414 3.03 -5.94 4.75
C ILE A 414 1.88 -5.53 5.69
N GLU A 415 2.22 -4.95 6.84
CA GLU A 415 1.26 -4.48 7.85
C GLU A 415 0.25 -3.50 7.25
N TRP A 416 0.70 -2.53 6.44
CA TRP A 416 -0.15 -1.57 5.75
C TRP A 416 -1.10 -2.23 4.75
N MET A 417 -0.62 -3.26 4.04
CA MET A 417 -1.46 -4.01 3.12
C MET A 417 -2.51 -4.84 3.86
N LEU A 418 -2.17 -5.38 5.03
CA LEU A 418 -3.08 -6.20 5.82
C LEU A 418 -4.20 -5.37 6.44
N GLU A 419 -3.93 -4.15 6.88
CA GLU A 419 -4.98 -3.22 7.32
C GLU A 419 -6.01 -2.97 6.22
N GLU A 420 -5.54 -2.74 5.00
CA GLU A 420 -6.39 -2.52 3.84
C GLU A 420 -7.23 -3.74 3.47
N ALA A 421 -6.68 -4.94 3.69
CA ALA A 421 -7.37 -6.22 3.53
C ALA A 421 -8.34 -6.54 4.68
N GLY A 422 -8.40 -5.69 5.72
CA GLY A 422 -9.34 -5.82 6.83
C GLY A 422 -8.81 -6.60 8.03
N TYR A 423 -7.49 -6.74 8.19
CA TYR A 423 -6.88 -7.22 9.43
C TYR A 423 -6.63 -6.05 10.38
N SER A 424 -6.94 -6.23 11.66
CA SER A 424 -6.69 -5.20 12.68
C SER A 424 -5.34 -5.46 13.36
N LEU A 425 -4.29 -4.75 12.93
CA LEU A 425 -2.93 -4.87 13.47
C LEU A 425 -2.47 -3.63 14.26
N HIS A 426 -3.36 -2.66 14.43
CA HIS A 426 -3.20 -1.50 15.29
C HIS A 426 -4.46 -1.27 16.13
N GLN A 427 -4.29 -0.60 17.27
CA GLN A 427 -5.38 0.16 17.87
C GLN A 427 -5.62 1.41 17.02
N LEU A 428 -6.88 1.63 16.61
CA LEU A 428 -7.36 2.98 16.33
C LEU A 428 -7.20 3.78 17.62
N LYS A 429 -6.14 4.58 17.75
CA LYS A 429 -6.13 5.65 18.74
C LYS A 429 -7.34 6.52 18.41
N LYS A 430 -8.42 6.41 19.19
CA LYS A 430 -9.39 7.50 19.30
C LYS A 430 -8.55 8.73 19.62
N ALA A 431 -8.55 9.69 18.71
CA ALA A 431 -8.06 11.02 19.03
C ALA A 431 -8.89 11.49 20.24
N SER A 432 -8.25 11.55 21.40
CA SER A 432 -8.77 12.19 22.59
C SER A 432 -8.70 13.70 22.44
#